data_AF-A0A846EYS4-F1
#
_entry.id   AF-A0A846EYS4-F1
#
_cell.length_a   1.000
_cell.length_b   1.000
_cell.length_c   1.000
_cell.angle_alpha   90.00
_cell.angle_beta   90.00
_cell.angle_gamma   90.00
#
_symmetry.space_group_name_H-M   'P 1'
#
loop_
_entity.id
_entity.type
_entity.pdbx_description
1 polymer ?
#
loop_
_entity_poly.entity_id
_entity_poly.type
_entity_poly.pdbx_seq_one_letter_code
_entity_poly.pdbx_strand_id
1 'polypeptide(L)' 'MTIQCDDMWSFVGHKGKKQWVWLAIDFVTRDIVGVYIDSQGIERAEGL' A
#
# COMPACT_ATOMS: atom_id res chain seq x y z
N MET A 1 -14.79 7.01 12.88
CA MET A 1 -13.39 6.81 12.47
C MET A 1 -13.38 6.74 10.96
N THR A 2 -12.65 7.62 10.30
CA THR A 2 -12.61 7.72 8.83
C THR A 2 -11.20 7.32 8.40
N ILE A 3 -11.09 6.18 7.72
CA ILE A 3 -9.81 5.65 7.26
C ILE A 3 -9.65 5.99 5.78
N GLN A 4 -8.51 6.57 5.42
CA GLN A 4 -8.09 6.74 4.04
C GLN A 4 -7.18 5.58 3.65
N CYS A 5 -7.48 4.96 2.50
CA CYS A 5 -6.61 3.98 1.88
C CYS A 5 -5.99 4.60 0.64
N ASP A 6 -4.66 4.58 0.55
CA ASP A 6 -3.90 5.08 -0.60
C ASP A 6 -3.06 3.94 -1.19
N ASP A 7 -3.08 3.81 -2.52
CA ASP A 7 -2.29 2.84 -3.25
C ASP A 7 -1.05 3.50 -3.84
N MET A 8 0.11 3.03 -3.40
CA MET A 8 1.40 3.54 -3.85
C MET A 8 2.26 2.40 -4.41
N TRP A 9 3.22 2.74 -5.26
CA TRP A 9 4.21 1.78 -5.73
C TRP A 9 5.59 2.42 -5.84
N SER A 10 6.63 1.62 -5.58
CA SER A 10 8.01 2.04 -5.75
C SER A 10 8.90 0.88 -6.18
N PHE A 11 10.12 1.17 -6.61
CA PHE A 11 11.12 0.18 -6.95
C PHE A 11 12.04 -0.07 -5.77
N VAL A 12 12.31 -1.34 -5.45
CA VAL A 12 13.24 -1.71 -4.38
C VAL A 12 14.52 -2.29 -4.98
N GLY A 13 15.63 -1.57 -4.82
CA GLY A 13 16.96 -1.95 -5.30
C GLY A 13 17.19 -1.70 -6.79
N HIS A 14 16.28 -2.12 -7.67
CA HIS A 14 16.39 -1.87 -9.12
C HIS A 14 15.00 -1.80 -9.79
N LYS A 15 14.90 -1.14 -10.95
CA LYS A 15 13.63 -0.84 -11.65
C LYS A 15 12.81 -2.07 -12.08
N GLY A 16 13.40 -3.26 -12.08
CA GLY A 16 12.69 -4.51 -12.38
C GLY A 16 11.83 -5.04 -11.23
N LYS A 17 12.03 -4.53 -10.00
CA LYS A 17 11.35 -5.02 -8.80
C LYS A 17 10.36 -3.97 -8.29
N LYS A 18 9.18 -3.93 -8.91
CA LYS A 18 8.06 -3.09 -8.49
C LYS A 18 7.42 -3.71 -7.24
N GLN A 19 7.29 -2.93 -6.18
CA GLN A 19 6.54 -3.29 -4.98
C GLN A 19 5.37 -2.33 -4.79
N TRP A 20 4.24 -2.90 -4.40
CA TRP A 20 3.02 -2.20 -4.02
C TRP A 20 3.04 -1.96 -2.52
N VAL A 21 2.61 -0.77 -2.14
CA VAL A 21 2.48 -0.35 -0.74
C VAL A 21 1.07 0.17 -0.56
N TRP A 22 0.35 -0.44 0.36
CA TRP A 22 -0.98 -0.03 0.78
C TRP A 22 -0.87 0.58 2.16
N LEU A 23 -1.34 1.83 2.29
CA LEU A 23 -1.34 2.55 3.56
C LEU A 23 -2.78 2.79 4.00
N ALA A 24 -3.10 2.35 5.21
CA ALA A 24 -4.31 2.76 5.92
C ALA A 24 -3.94 3.88 6.88
N ILE A 25 -4.50 5.07 6.65
CA ILE A 25 -4.21 6.28 7.41
C ILE A 25 -5.49 6.74 8.09
N ASP A 26 -5.45 6.98 9.40
CA ASP A 26 -6.57 7.62 10.09
C ASP A 26 -6.62 9.10 9.69
N PHE A 27 -7.74 9.53 9.11
CA PHE A 27 -7.87 10.87 8.55
C PHE A 27 -7.69 11.99 9.58
N VAL A 28 -8.11 11.73 10.82
CA VAL A 28 -8.18 12.75 11.87
C VAL A 28 -6.80 13.01 12.45
N THR A 29 -6.07 11.94 12.78
CA THR A 29 -4.73 12.02 13.39
C THR A 29 -3.61 12.07 12.37
N ARG A 30 -3.89 11.62 11.13
CA ARG A 30 -2.89 11.31 10.08
C ARG A 30 -1.90 10.22 10.50
N ASP A 31 -2.25 9.42 11.51
CA ASP A 31 -1.45 8.27 11.92
C ASP A 31 -1.65 7.11 10.95
N ILE A 32 -0.57 6.39 10.69
CA ILE A 32 -0.60 5.17 9.89
C ILE A 32 -1.08 4.05 10.82
N VAL A 33 -2.29 3.55 10.55
CA VAL A 33 -2.91 2.48 11.33
C VAL A 33 -2.68 1.09 10.73
N GLY A 34 -2.20 1.02 9.48
CA GLY A 34 -1.85 -0.24 8.83
C GLY A 34 -0.99 -0.05 7.57
N VAL A 35 -0.12 -1.01 7.32
CA VAL A 35 0.72 -1.07 6.12
C VAL A 35 0.71 -2.50 5.57
N TYR A 36 0.49 -2.64 4.27
CA TYR A 36 0.63 -3.91 3.57
C TYR A 36 1.53 -3.72 2.34
N ILE A 37 2.55 -4.58 2.19
CA ILE A 37 3.51 -4.51 1.09
C ILE A 37 3.39 -5.80 0.28
N ASP A 38 3.19 -5.66 -1.03
CA ASP A 38 3.16 -6.79 -1.96
C ASP A 38 4.23 -6.63 -3.04
N SER A 39 4.82 -7.76 -3.43
CA SER A 39 5.79 -7.88 -4.51
C SER A 39 5.21 -8.53 -5.76
N GLN A 40 3.99 -9.08 -5.66
CA GLN A 40 3.26 -9.68 -6.77
C GLN A 40 2.46 -8.58 -7.45
N GLY A 41 2.92 -8.15 -8.63
CA GLY A 41 2.34 -7.03 -9.34
C GLY A 41 0.88 -7.27 -9.70
N ILE A 42 -0.04 -6.46 -9.16
CA ILE A 42 -1.46 -6.25 -9.55
C ILE A 42 -2.36 -7.50 -9.68
N GLU A 43 -1.86 -8.74 -9.67
CA GLU A 43 -2.69 -9.93 -9.99
C GLU A 43 -3.55 -10.41 -8.80
N ARG A 44 -3.41 -9.82 -7.60
CA ARG A 44 -4.10 -10.27 -6.39
C ARG A 44 -4.96 -9.24 -5.66
N ALA A 45 -5.17 -8.06 -6.23
CA ALA A 45 -5.96 -6.99 -5.61
C ALA A 45 -7.50 -7.16 -5.75
N GLU A 46 -8.00 -8.34 -6.10
CA GLU A 46 -9.44 -8.66 -6.15
C GLU A 46 -9.79 -9.85 -5.24
N GLY A 47 -9.55 -9.76 -3.94
CA GLY A 47 -9.86 -10.89 -3.07
C GLY A 47 -9.65 -10.70 -1.58
N LEU A 48 -10.06 -9.56 -1.01
CA LEU A 48 -10.39 -9.43 0.42
C LEU A 48 -11.55 -8.46 0.62
#